data_AF-A0A6H1ZDW7-F1
#
_entry.id   AF-A0A6H1ZDW7-F1
#
_cell.length_a   1.000
_cell.length_b   1.000
_cell.length_c   1.000
_cell.angle_alpha   90.00
_cell.angle_beta   90.00
_cell.angle_gamma   90.00
#
_symmetry.space_group_name_H-M   'P 1'
#
loop_
_entity.id
_entity.type
_entity.pdbx_description
1 polymer ?
#
loop_
_entity_poly.entity_id
_entity_poly.type
_entity_poly.pdbx_seq_one_letter_code
_entity_poly.pdbx_strand_id
1 'polypeptide(L)' 'MPNNIDVPEANQDGSINGLVPACEGERVAVEIMGGWVAGEIKKINPRTMDVLLSNGKVIKRKHGQVRKIVEEE' A
#
# COMPACT_ATOMS: atom_id res chain seq x y z
N MET A 1 -27.72 -27.49 -15.45
CA MET A 1 -28.06 -26.45 -14.46
C MET A 1 -26.74 -25.88 -13.98
N PRO A 2 -26.41 -24.61 -14.23
CA PRO A 2 -25.15 -24.04 -13.76
C PRO A 2 -25.19 -23.91 -12.24
N ASN A 3 -24.10 -24.32 -11.58
CA ASN A 3 -23.90 -24.13 -10.15
C ASN A 3 -23.88 -22.63 -9.86
N ASN A 4 -24.80 -22.15 -9.03
CA ASN A 4 -24.70 -20.84 -8.40
C ASN A 4 -23.51 -20.89 -7.45
N ILE A 5 -22.40 -20.29 -7.87
CA ILE A 5 -21.29 -19.94 -6.97
C ILE A 5 -21.81 -18.75 -6.18
N ASP A 6 -22.00 -18.95 -4.87
CA ASP A 6 -22.28 -17.88 -3.92
C ASP A 6 -21.06 -16.95 -3.95
N VAL A 7 -21.18 -15.84 -4.69
CA VAL A 7 -20.22 -14.76 -4.63
C VAL A 7 -20.27 -14.25 -3.20
N PRO A 8 -19.22 -14.37 -2.37
CA PRO A 8 -19.26 -13.77 -1.05
C PRO A 8 -19.46 -12.28 -1.27
N GLU A 9 -20.62 -11.81 -0.84
CA GLU A 9 -20.98 -10.40 -0.77
C GLU A 9 -19.79 -9.70 -0.15
N ALA A 10 -19.24 -8.72 -0.87
CA ALA A 10 -18.22 -7.85 -0.30
C ALA A 10 -18.83 -7.29 0.98
N ASN A 11 -18.39 -7.82 2.13
CA ASN A 11 -18.87 -7.39 3.43
C ASN A 11 -18.64 -5.88 3.51
N GLN A 12 -19.73 -5.12 3.30
CA GLN A 12 -19.82 -3.67 3.45
C GLN A 12 -19.89 -3.33 4.94
N ASP A 13 -19.00 -3.93 5.74
CA ASP A 13 -18.76 -3.50 7.09
C ASP A 13 -17.73 -2.36 7.00
N GLY A 14 -18.11 -1.15 7.42
CA GLY A 14 -17.37 0.10 7.23
C GLY A 14 -15.98 0.22 7.86
N SER A 15 -15.27 -0.89 8.07
CA SER A 15 -13.83 -0.90 8.32
C SER A 15 -13.07 -0.90 7.00
N ILE A 16 -12.44 0.24 6.70
CA ILE A 16 -11.37 0.35 5.71
C ILE A 16 -10.18 -0.49 6.23
N ASN A 17 -10.27 -1.80 6.10
CA ASN A 17 -9.14 -2.69 6.32
C ASN A 17 -8.17 -2.51 5.16
N GLY A 18 -7.26 -1.55 5.34
CA GLY A 18 -6.20 -1.25 4.37
C GLY A 18 -5.24 -0.13 4.78
N LEU A 19 -5.32 0.42 5.99
CA LEU A 19 -4.17 1.13 6.58
C LEU A 19 -3.11 0.07 6.86
N VAL A 20 -2.20 -0.14 5.92
CA VAL A 20 -1.09 -1.07 6.11
C VAL A 20 -0.25 -0.54 7.27
N PRO A 21 -0.11 -1.27 8.39
CA PRO A 21 0.96 -1.02 9.34
C PRO A 21 2.25 -1.45 8.63
N ALA A 22 2.81 -0.53 7.85
CA ALA A 22 4.06 -0.78 7.16
C ALA A 22 5.19 -0.49 8.14
N CYS A 23 6.24 -1.31 8.13
CA CYS A 23 7.42 -1.19 8.99
C CYS A 23 8.58 -0.50 8.26
N GLU A 24 9.48 0.12 9.04
CA GLU A 24 10.75 0.63 8.48
C GLU A 24 11.51 -0.53 7.81
N GLY A 25 11.98 -0.32 6.59
CA GLY A 25 12.63 -1.32 5.75
C GLY A 25 11.69 -2.10 4.81
N GLU A 26 10.38 -1.93 4.88
CA GLU A 26 9.47 -2.63 3.95
C GLU A 26 9.44 -2.02 2.55
N ARG A 27 9.35 -2.90 1.54
CA ARG A 27 9.15 -2.53 0.14
C ARG A 27 7.69 -2.15 -0.10
N VAL A 28 7.50 -0.95 -0.62
CA VAL A 28 6.18 -0.36 -0.87
C VAL A 28 6.13 0.28 -2.25
N ALA A 29 4.93 0.41 -2.81
CA ALA A 29 4.62 1.19 -3.98
C ALA A 29 3.99 2.51 -3.54
N VAL A 30 4.49 3.61 -4.09
CA VAL A 30 3.98 4.95 -3.83
C VAL A 30 3.46 5.58 -5.11
N GLU A 31 2.31 6.23 -5.03
CA GLU A 31 1.73 6.93 -6.17
C GLU A 31 2.47 8.26 -6.40
N ILE A 32 2.95 8.44 -7.63
CA ILE A 32 3.64 9.65 -8.11
C ILE A 32 3.10 9.98 -9.51
N MET A 33 2.45 11.14 -9.65
CA MET A 33 1.98 11.67 -10.94
C MET A 33 1.15 10.66 -11.77
N GLY A 34 0.27 9.90 -11.11
CA GLY A 34 -0.59 8.91 -11.77
C GLY A 34 0.10 7.58 -12.12
N GLY A 35 1.37 7.40 -11.73
CA GLY A 35 2.10 6.14 -11.81
C GLY A 35 2.47 5.59 -10.42
N TRP A 36 2.70 4.28 -10.33
CA TRP A 36 3.18 3.63 -9.11
C TRP A 36 4.69 3.42 -9.19
N VAL A 37 5.40 3.90 -8.17
CA VAL A 37 6.85 3.78 -8.09
C VAL A 37 7.21 2.95 -6.87
N ALA A 38 8.07 1.95 -7.04
CA ALA A 38 8.56 1.15 -5.92
C ALA A 38 9.58 1.94 -5.08
N GLY A 39 9.53 1.73 -3.78
CA GLY A 39 10.46 2.28 -2.81
C GLY A 39 10.49 1.47 -1.52
N GLU A 40 11.28 1.93 -0.56
CA GLU A 40 11.47 1.34 0.75
C GLU A 40 11.13 2.36 1.82
N ILE A 41 10.38 1.97 2.86
CA ILE A 41 10.08 2.88 3.97
C ILE A 41 11.34 3.10 4.80
N LYS A 42 11.79 4.34 4.91
CA LYS A 42 12.89 4.73 5.81
C LYS A 42 12.43 5.20 7.17
N LYS A 43 11.27 5.85 7.24
CA LYS A 43 10.73 6.37 8.49
C LYS A 43 9.22 6.49 8.47
N ILE A 44 8.57 6.09 9.55
CA ILE A 44 7.13 6.22 9.70
C ILE A 44 6.84 7.32 10.69
N ASN A 45 6.16 8.37 10.22
CA ASN A 45 5.64 9.43 11.07
C ASN A 45 4.12 9.25 11.24
N PRO A 46 3.54 9.81 12.32
CA PRO A 46 2.11 9.65 12.63
C PRO A 46 1.14 10.08 11.51
N ARG A 47 1.58 10.98 10.61
CA ARG A 47 0.77 11.48 9.48
C ARG A 47 1.33 11.16 8.10
N THR A 48 2.60 10.73 8.01
CA THR A 48 3.32 10.56 6.74
C THR A 48 4.41 9.49 6.85
N MET A 49 4.80 8.88 5.75
CA MET A 49 5.96 7.99 5.65
C MET A 49 7.03 8.62 4.75
N ASP A 50 8.29 8.47 5.15
CA ASP A 50 9.45 8.80 4.32
C ASP A 50 9.84 7.53 3.57
N VAL A 51 9.76 7.57 2.24
CA VAL A 51 10.01 6.44 1.34
C VAL A 51 11.22 6.75 0.48
N LEU A 52 12.24 5.90 0.55
CA LEU A 52 13.40 5.91 -0.34
C LEU A 52 13.02 5.23 -1.66
N LEU A 53 13.00 5.99 -2.74
CA LEU A 53 12.77 5.47 -4.08
C LEU A 53 14.02 4.78 -4.62
N SER A 54 13.85 3.95 -5.65
CA SER A 54 14.95 3.27 -6.35
C SER A 54 16.00 4.21 -6.95
N ASN A 55 15.63 5.47 -7.22
CA ASN A 55 16.55 6.50 -7.70
C ASN A 55 17.38 7.18 -6.59
N GLY A 56 17.30 6.70 -5.35
CA GLY A 56 18.01 7.25 -4.20
C GLY A 56 17.35 8.48 -3.57
N LYS A 57 16.23 8.96 -4.11
CA LYS A 57 15.50 10.11 -3.56
C LYS A 57 14.55 9.67 -2.46
N VAL A 58 14.56 10.39 -1.35
CA VAL A 58 13.56 10.21 -0.28
C VAL A 58 12.38 11.14 -0.53
N ILE A 59 11.16 10.59 -0.50
CA ILE A 59 9.93 11.36 -0.61
C ILE A 59 9.04 11.14 0.62
N LYS A 60 8.28 12.17 0.98
CA LYS A 60 7.28 12.10 2.06
C LYS A 60 5.89 11.89 1.47
N ARG A 61 5.20 10.83 1.89
CA ARG A 61 3.85 10.48 1.41
C ARG A 61 2.90 10.20 2.56
N LYS A 62 1.61 10.46 2.36
CA LYS A 62 0.57 10.11 3.33
C LYS A 62 0.34 8.60 3.29
N HIS A 63 -0.10 8.03 4.41
CA HIS A 63 -0.37 6.59 4.55
C HIS A 63 -1.26 6.05 3.42
N GLY A 64 -2.34 6.77 3.04
CA GLY A 64 -3.23 6.35 1.95
C GLY A 64 -2.64 6.41 0.53
N GLN A 65 -1.43 6.96 0.36
CA GLN A 65 -0.70 7.02 -0.93
C GLN A 65 0.44 6.01 -1.00
N VAL A 66 0.56 5.16 0.02
CA VAL A 66 1.56 4.09 0.13
C VAL A 66 0.80 2.76 0.13
N ARG A 67 1.21 1.82 -0.72
CA ARG A 67 0.67 0.47 -0.78
C ARG A 67 1.79 -0.54 -0.60
N LYS A 68 1.54 -1.63 0.12
CA LYS A 68 2.52 -2.72 0.24
C LYS A 68 2.64 -3.43 -1.10
N ILE A 69 3.86 -3.70 -1.54
CA ILE A 69 4.09 -4.61 -2.66
C ILE A 69 4.06 -6.01 -2.07
N VAL A 70 3.01 -6.78 -2.37
CA VAL A 70 2.99 -8.20 -2.08
C VAL A 70 3.76 -8.86 -3.22
N GLU A 71 4.93 -9.41 -2.92
CA GLU A 71 5.58 -10.39 -3.80
C GLU A 71 4.72 -11.66 -3.71
N GLU A 72 3.86 -11.86 -4.70
CA GLU A 72 3.19 -13.15 -4.94
C GLU A 72 4.16 -13.99 -5.77
N GLU A 73 4.55 -15.15 -5.23
CA GLU A 73 5.34 -16.20 -5.90
C GLU A 73 4.50 -16.98 -6.92
#